data_AF-A0A6J4PZ60-F1
#
_entry.id   AF-A0A6J4PZ60-F1
#
_cell.length_a   1.000
_cell.length_b   1.000
_cell.length_c   1.000
_cell.angle_alpha   90.00
_cell.angle_beta   90.00
_cell.angle_gamma   90.00
#
_symmetry.space_group_name_H-M   'P 1'
#
loop_
_entity.id
_entity.type
_entity.pdbx_description
1 polymer ?
#
loop_
_entity_poly.entity_id
_entity_poly.type
_entity_poly.pdbx_seq_one_letter_code
_entity_poly.pdbx_strand_id
1 'polypeptide(L)' 'MGDRYGAKKIIGQGGFGRTFLAVDEYKPSKPPCVINCSLD' A
#
# COMPACT_ATOMS: atom_id res chain seq x y z
N MET A 1 5.51 8.09 0.42
CA MET A 1 5.62 6.62 0.41
C MET A 1 7.10 6.28 0.40
N GLY A 2 7.80 6.58 1.50
CA GLY A 2 9.24 6.40 1.61
C GLY A 2 9.52 5.08 2.30
N ASP A 3 10.21 4.19 1.58
CA ASP A 3 10.96 2.97 1.97
C ASP A 3 10.34 1.91 2.88
N ARG A 4 9.30 2.19 3.67
CA ARG A 4 8.74 1.22 4.63
C ARG A 4 7.71 0.28 4.01
N TYR A 5 6.86 0.79 3.13
CA TYR A 5 5.77 0.00 2.57
C TYR A 5 5.96 -0.17 1.07
N GLY A 6 6.34 -1.39 0.66
CA GLY A 6 6.47 -1.75 -0.75
C GLY A 6 5.11 -2.10 -1.34
N ALA A 7 4.54 -1.20 -2.14
CA ALA A 7 3.30 -1.48 -2.88
C ALA A 7 3.52 -2.64 -3.87
N LYS A 8 2.65 -3.66 -3.82
CA LYS A 8 2.75 -4.88 -4.64
C LYS A 8 1.71 -4.92 -5.74
N LYS A 9 0.45 -4.60 -5.42
CA LYS A 9 -0.67 -4.72 -6.36
C LYS A 9 -1.77 -3.71 -6.06
N ILE A 10 -2.39 -3.13 -7.07
CA ILE A 10 -3.63 -2.37 -6.91
C ILE A 10 -4.77 -3.35 -6.62
N ILE A 11 -5.51 -3.10 -5.53
CA ILE A 11 -6.68 -3.91 -5.14
C ILE A 11 -7.99 -3.12 -5.20
N GLY A 12 -7.92 -1.81 -5.36
CA GLY A 12 -9.09 -0.97 -5.56
C GLY A 12 -8.70 0.35 -6.22
N GLN A 13 -9.56 0.89 -7.07
CA GLN A 13 -9.41 2.20 -7.68
C GLN A 13 -10.79 2.82 -7.83
N GLY A 14 -10.94 4.08 -7.41
CA GLY A 14 -12.20 4.81 -7.49
C GLY A 14 -11.99 6.32 -7.36
N GLY A 15 -13.09 7.08 -7.21
CA GLY A 15 -13.06 8.54 -7.11
C GLY A 15 -12.29 9.11 -5.91
N PHE A 16 -11.94 8.28 -4.92
CA PHE A 16 -11.17 8.66 -3.73
C PHE A 16 -9.68 8.26 -3.80
N GLY A 17 -9.21 7.74 -4.95
CA GLY A 17 -7.82 7.37 -5.16
C GLY A 17 -7.60 5.89 -5.47
N ARG A 18 -6.38 5.41 -5.19
CA ARG A 18 -5.95 4.02 -5.47
C ARG A 18 -5.58 3.32 -4.18
N THR A 19 -6.17 2.14 -3.97
CA THR A 19 -5.85 1.24 -2.87
C THR A 19 -4.88 0.16 -3.34
N PHE A 20 -3.78 0.01 -2.63
CA PHE A 20 -2.73 -0.95 -2.91
C PHE A 20 -2.62 -1.99 -1.78
N LEU A 21 -2.51 -3.25 -2.17
CA LEU A 21 -1.87 -4.25 -1.33
C LEU A 21 -0.37 -3.97 -1.32
N ALA A 22 0.18 -3.82 -0.13
CA ALA A 22 1.58 -3.57 0.13
C ALA A 22 2.12 -4.54 1.18
N VAL A 23 3.41 -4.44 1.47
CA VAL A 23 4.09 -5.19 2.52
C VAL A 23 4.85 -4.21 3.40
N ASP A 24 4.75 -4.37 4.72
CA ASP A 24 5.59 -3.64 5.68
C ASP A 24 6.99 -4.28 5.70
N GLU A 25 7.95 -3.67 4.99
CA GLU A 25 9.30 -4.20 4.84
C GLU A 25 10.16 -4.01 6.10
N TYR A 26 9.71 -3.19 7.05
CA TYR A 26 10.43 -2.93 8.30
C TYR A 26 10.11 -3.98 9.37
N LYS A 27 8.98 -4.67 9.26
CA LYS A 27 8.68 -5.79 10.15
C LYS A 27 9.40 -7.05 9.65
N PRO A 28 10.08 -7.81 10.52
CA PRO A 28 10.80 -9.03 10.11
C PRO A 28 9.86 -10.06 9.47
N SER A 29 8.61 -10.13 9.93
CA SER A 29 7.58 -11.02 9.39
C SER A 29 7.02 -10.57 8.02
N LYS A 30 7.39 -9.37 7.54
CA LYS A 30 6.93 -8.77 6.28
C LYS A 30 5.42 -8.96 6.03
N PRO A 31 4.56 -8.54 6.97
CA PRO A 31 3.13 -8.79 6.86
C PRO A 31 2.54 -7.98 5.69
N PRO A 32 1.53 -8.54 4.99
CA PRO A 32 0.75 -7.79 4.01
C PRO A 32 -0.06 -6.70 4.70
N CYS A 33 -0.20 -5.55 4.05
CA CYS A 33 -0.97 -4.41 4.52
C CYS A 33 -1.67 -3.71 3.36
N VAL A 34 -2.65 -2.85 3.68
CA VAL A 34 -3.40 -2.07 2.70
C VAL A 34 -3.03 -0.61 2.82
N ILE A 35 -2.64 0.02 1.72
CA ILE A 35 -2.35 1.45 1.63
C ILE A 35 -3.42 2.10 0.75
N ASN A 36 -4.05 3.16 1.25
CA ASN A 36 -4.90 4.02 0.45
C ASN A 36 -4.11 5.26 0.03
N CYS A 37 -3.91 5.44 -1.27
CA CYS A 37 -3.33 6.65 -1.83
C CYS A 37 -4.48 7.53 -2.34
N SER A 38 -4.87 8.52 -1.55
CA SER A 38 -5.79 9.57 -1.99
C SER A 38 -5.13 10.36 -3.13
N LEU A 39 -5.87 10.53 -4.24
CA LEU A 39 -5.54 11.61 -5.18
C LEU A 39 -6.08 12.90 -4.55
N ASP A 40 -5.20 13.64 -3.88
CA ASP A 40 -5.33 15.09 -3.74
C ASP A 40 -4.43 15.73 -4.82
#